data_AF-A0A2H5QGL0-F1
#
_entry.id   AF-A0A2H5QGL0-F1
#
_cell.length_a   1.000
_cell.length_b   1.000
_cell.length_c   1.000
_cell.angle_alpha   90.00
_cell.angle_beta   90.00
_cell.angle_gamma   90.00
#
_symmetry.space_group_name_H-M   'P 1'
#
loop_
_entity.id
_entity.type
_entity.pdbx_description
1 polymer ?
#
loop_
_entity_poly.entity_id
_entity_poly.type
_entity_poly.pdbx_seq_one_letter_code
_entity_poly.pdbx_strand_id
1 'polypeptide(L)'
;MAWCKICSASSTLLKKPKKDTAREKVMRQMPCGNEKLIDTRCGATVGTVSNPSHGAKKLSKAGQRCWLGRGAVFRGVAMIPVDHPHVGRSKSSGNNGRCSLTP
;
A
#
# COMPACT_ATOMS: atom_id res chain seq x y z
N MET A 1 -7.14 -26.45 -4.29
CA MET A 1 -7.95 -25.24 -4.54
C MET A 1 -7.16 -24.01 -4.11
N ALA A 2 -6.74 -23.16 -5.04
CA ALA A 2 -5.97 -21.95 -4.74
C ALA A 2 -6.93 -20.75 -4.61
N TRP A 3 -6.98 -20.14 -3.43
CA TRP A 3 -7.75 -18.93 -3.18
C TRP A 3 -6.94 -17.70 -3.60
N CYS A 4 -7.60 -16.76 -4.29
CA CYS A 4 -6.98 -15.54 -4.77
C CYS A 4 -6.67 -14.58 -3.60
N LYS A 5 -5.39 -14.40 -3.25
CA LYS A 5 -4.92 -13.56 -2.12
C LYS A 5 -4.96 -12.04 -2.37
N ILE A 6 -5.55 -11.60 -3.49
CA ILE A 6 -5.31 -10.26 -4.06
C ILE A 6 -6.07 -9.15 -3.31
N CYS A 7 -7.10 -9.47 -2.53
CA CYS A 7 -7.94 -8.48 -1.83
C CYS A 7 -8.25 -8.90 -0.40
N SER A 8 -7.28 -8.68 0.50
CA SER A 8 -7.45 -8.93 1.94
C SER A 8 -7.57 -7.65 2.79
N ALA A 9 -7.41 -6.47 2.19
CA ALA A 9 -7.49 -5.20 2.90
C ALA A 9 -8.93 -4.67 2.95
N SER A 10 -9.30 -4.06 4.08
CA SER A 10 -10.60 -3.41 4.31
C SER A 10 -10.96 -2.44 3.17
N SER A 11 -12.21 -2.53 2.69
CA SER A 11 -12.85 -1.72 1.62
C SER A 11 -12.51 -1.99 0.14
N THR A 12 -12.03 -3.18 -0.24
CA THR A 12 -11.80 -3.45 -1.69
C THR A 12 -13.08 -3.91 -2.42
N LEU A 13 -13.58 -3.10 -3.38
CA LEU A 13 -14.55 -3.52 -4.41
C LEU A 13 -13.80 -3.88 -5.69
N LEU A 14 -13.94 -5.11 -6.16
CA LEU A 14 -13.44 -5.50 -7.47
C LEU A 14 -14.56 -5.35 -8.52
N LYS A 15 -14.33 -4.61 -9.61
CA LYS A 15 -15.28 -4.47 -10.75
C LYS A 15 -15.65 -5.83 -11.36
N LYS A 16 -16.77 -5.92 -12.10
CA LYS A 16 -17.17 -7.17 -12.77
C LYS A 16 -16.05 -7.70 -13.70
N PRO A 17 -15.81 -9.02 -13.74
CA PRO A 17 -14.78 -9.61 -14.58
C PRO A 17 -15.08 -9.43 -16.07
N LYS A 18 -14.08 -9.04 -16.86
CA LYS A 18 -14.14 -9.10 -18.33
C LYS A 18 -13.55 -10.44 -18.76
N LYS A 19 -14.31 -11.22 -19.53
CA LYS A 19 -13.88 -12.54 -20.02
C LYS A 19 -13.25 -12.36 -21.39
N ASP A 20 -12.01 -12.80 -21.55
CA ASP A 20 -11.37 -12.89 -22.85
C ASP A 20 -11.61 -14.31 -23.38
N THR A 21 -12.46 -14.49 -24.40
CA THR A 21 -12.86 -15.81 -24.91
C THR A 21 -11.72 -16.64 -25.52
N ALA A 22 -10.56 -16.03 -25.78
CA ALA A 22 -9.41 -16.67 -26.43
C ALA A 22 -8.48 -17.44 -25.47
N ARG A 23 -8.55 -17.18 -24.16
CA ARG A 23 -7.74 -17.84 -23.13
C ARG A 23 -8.65 -18.06 -21.92
N GLU A 24 -8.51 -19.17 -21.19
CA GLU A 24 -9.29 -19.42 -19.97
C GLU A 24 -8.82 -18.54 -18.79
N LYS A 25 -8.73 -17.22 -19.02
CA LYS A 25 -8.25 -16.20 -18.10
C LYS A 25 -9.22 -15.03 -18.09
N VAL A 26 -9.30 -14.40 -16.94
CA VAL A 26 -10.21 -13.30 -16.65
C VAL A 26 -9.41 -12.06 -16.30
N MET A 27 -9.73 -10.93 -16.92
CA MET A 27 -9.12 -9.66 -16.60
C MET A 27 -9.85 -9.01 -15.41
N ARG A 28 -9.08 -8.62 -14.38
CA ARG A 28 -9.59 -7.96 -13.17
C ARG A 28 -8.76 -6.73 -12.82
N GLN A 29 -9.43 -5.62 -12.49
CA GLN A 29 -8.78 -4.46 -11.89
C GLN A 29 -8.49 -4.72 -10.41
N MET A 30 -7.26 -4.43 -9.98
CA MET A 30 -6.82 -4.51 -8.58
C MET A 30 -7.19 -3.23 -7.80
N PRO A 31 -7.17 -3.26 -6.46
CA PRO A 31 -7.36 -2.06 -5.63
C PRO A 31 -6.36 -0.93 -5.92
N CYS A 32 -5.17 -1.23 -6.44
CA CYS A 32 -4.20 -0.21 -6.85
C CYS A 32 -4.46 0.38 -8.25
N GLY A 33 -5.59 0.04 -8.89
CA GLY A 33 -6.00 0.54 -10.21
C GLY A 33 -5.42 -0.24 -11.41
N ASN A 34 -4.36 -1.03 -11.21
CA ASN A 34 -3.77 -1.83 -12.29
C ASN A 34 -4.65 -3.04 -12.65
N GLU A 35 -4.70 -3.38 -13.94
CA GLU A 35 -5.40 -4.57 -14.44
C GLU A 35 -4.47 -5.79 -14.45
N LYS A 36 -4.97 -6.94 -14.01
CA LYS A 36 -4.24 -8.22 -14.07
C LYS A 36 -5.10 -9.32 -14.68
N LEU A 37 -4.44 -10.21 -15.42
CA LEU A 37 -5.01 -11.45 -15.92
C LEU A 37 -4.91 -12.53 -14.85
N ILE A 38 -6.03 -13.15 -14.52
CA ILE A 38 -6.16 -14.19 -13.48
C ILE A 38 -6.69 -15.47 -14.14
N ASP A 39 -6.17 -16.63 -13.73
CA ASP A 39 -6.68 -17.94 -14.18
C ASP A 39 -8.11 -18.17 -13.67
N THR A 40 -8.97 -18.76 -14.51
CA THR A 40 -10.39 -19.01 -14.18
C THR A 40 -10.56 -20.02 -13.06
N ARG A 41 -9.54 -20.86 -12.81
CA ARG A 41 -9.54 -21.85 -11.71
C ARG A 41 -9.35 -21.23 -10.32
N CYS A 42 -8.98 -19.96 -10.23
CA CYS A 42 -8.79 -19.26 -8.97
C CYS A 42 -10.13 -18.90 -8.30
N GLY A 43 -10.31 -19.34 -7.06
CA GLY A 43 -11.48 -18.97 -6.26
C GLY A 43 -11.43 -17.52 -5.78
N ALA A 44 -12.59 -16.84 -5.76
CA ALA A 44 -12.74 -15.50 -5.22
C ALA A 44 -14.09 -15.36 -4.51
N THR A 45 -14.13 -14.58 -3.43
CA THR A 45 -15.38 -14.18 -2.76
C THR A 45 -16.00 -12.97 -3.44
N VAL A 46 -17.33 -12.98 -3.51
CA VAL A 46 -18.12 -11.86 -4.02
C VAL A 46 -18.49 -10.97 -2.85
N GLY A 47 -18.05 -9.71 -2.87
CA GLY A 47 -18.40 -8.72 -1.84
C GLY A 47 -17.25 -7.78 -1.51
N THR A 48 -17.51 -6.90 -0.54
CA THR A 48 -16.52 -6.01 0.04
C THR A 48 -15.94 -6.58 1.31
N VAL A 49 -14.67 -6.25 1.58
CA VAL A 49 -14.06 -6.55 2.89
C VAL A 49 -14.68 -5.63 3.93
N SER A 50 -14.99 -6.17 5.11
CA SER A 50 -15.59 -5.46 6.23
C SER A 50 -14.71 -4.31 6.75
N ASN A 51 -15.33 -3.40 7.52
CA ASN A 51 -14.71 -2.21 8.14
C ASN A 51 -14.20 -1.12 7.15
N PRO A 52 -15.10 -0.50 6.36
CA PRO A 52 -14.69 0.55 5.41
C PRO A 52 -14.19 1.84 6.06
N SER A 53 -14.54 2.10 7.32
CA SER A 53 -14.15 3.31 8.07
C SER A 53 -12.72 3.24 8.65
N HIS A 54 -12.01 2.11 8.50
CA HIS A 54 -10.68 1.93 9.09
C HIS A 54 -9.68 3.02 8.68
N GLY A 55 -9.77 3.54 7.44
CA GLY A 55 -8.90 4.61 6.95
C GLY A 55 -9.19 6.00 7.55
N ALA A 56 -10.41 6.24 8.04
CA ALA A 56 -10.80 7.52 8.63
C ALA A 56 -10.33 7.67 10.09
N LYS A 57 -9.91 6.57 10.73
CA LYS A 57 -9.48 6.56 12.13
C LYS A 57 -8.15 7.30 12.29
N LYS A 58 -8.17 8.45 12.96
CA LYS A 58 -6.98 9.21 13.37
C LYS A 58 -6.44 8.66 14.70
N LEU A 59 -5.11 8.59 14.82
CA LEU A 59 -4.45 8.29 16.09
C LEU A 59 -4.44 9.56 16.95
N SER A 60 -4.97 9.47 18.17
CA SER A 60 -5.13 10.61 19.09
C SER A 60 -3.83 10.96 19.82
N LYS A 61 -2.96 9.97 20.08
CA LYS A 61 -1.71 10.15 20.82
C LYS A 61 -0.58 9.29 20.25
N ALA A 62 0.67 9.71 20.47
CA ALA A 62 1.85 8.97 20.04
C ALA A 62 1.87 7.53 20.57
N GLY A 63 1.44 7.31 21.82
CA GLY A 63 1.40 5.97 22.43
C GLY A 63 0.50 4.96 21.71
N GLN A 64 -0.57 5.41 21.02
CA GLN A 64 -1.41 4.49 20.23
C GLN A 64 -0.65 3.89 19.05
N ARG A 65 0.32 4.61 18.48
CA ARG A 65 1.20 4.10 17.43
C ARG A 65 2.12 3.00 17.97
N CYS A 66 2.61 3.16 19.21
CA CYS A 66 3.43 2.16 19.88
C CYS A 66 2.64 0.87 20.16
N TRP A 67 1.36 0.98 20.56
CA TRP A 67 0.48 -0.19 20.74
C TRP A 67 0.24 -1.00 19.46
N LEU A 68 0.37 -0.37 18.29
CA LEU A 68 0.31 -1.02 16.98
C LEU A 68 1.65 -1.66 16.56
N GLY A 69 2.65 -1.72 17.46
CA GLY A 69 3.98 -2.25 17.16
C GLY A 69 4.82 -1.36 16.24
N ARG A 70 4.42 -0.10 16.01
CA ARG A 70 5.15 0.83 15.14
C ARG A 70 5.96 1.80 15.98
N GLY A 71 7.29 1.69 15.89
CA GLY A 71 8.23 2.60 16.54
C GLY A 71 8.19 4.03 15.99
N ALA A 72 8.85 4.93 16.71
CA ALA A 72 9.17 6.27 16.21
C ALA A 72 10.11 6.15 15.00
N VAL A 73 9.90 6.98 13.98
CA VAL A 73 10.72 7.00 12.76
C VAL A 73 11.37 8.37 12.64
N PHE A 74 12.71 8.40 12.67
CA PHE A 74 13.49 9.61 12.49
C PHE A 74 13.50 10.05 11.03
N ARG A 75 13.67 11.36 10.79
CA ARG A 75 13.86 11.90 9.44
C ARG A 75 15.32 11.75 9.06
N GLY A 76 15.61 11.34 7.82
CA GLY A 76 16.99 11.22 7.32
C GLY A 76 17.86 12.46 7.47
N VAL A 77 17.23 13.63 7.43
CA VAL A 77 17.90 14.93 7.63
C VAL A 77 18.49 15.09 9.04
N ALA A 78 17.88 14.45 10.04
CA ALA A 78 18.33 14.51 11.44
C ALA A 78 19.32 13.39 11.79
N MET A 79 19.66 12.52 10.84
CA MET A 79 20.62 11.43 11.02
C MET A 79 22.04 11.93 10.72
N ILE A 80 23.04 11.17 11.19
CA ILE A 80 24.45 11.45 10.91
C ILE A 80 24.81 11.09 9.46
N PRO A 81 25.91 11.63 8.89
CA PRO A 81 26.19 11.51 7.46
C PRO A 81 26.37 10.11 6.92
N VAL A 82 26.79 9.18 7.78
CA VAL A 82 26.98 7.77 7.45
C VAL A 82 25.67 7.01 7.31
N ASP A 83 24.61 7.43 8.01
CA ASP A 83 23.36 6.67 8.10
C ASP A 83 22.33 7.10 7.05
N HIS A 84 22.44 8.31 6.49
CA HIS A 84 21.48 8.79 5.51
C HIS A 84 22.06 9.82 4.53
N PRO A 85 21.82 9.68 3.21
CA PRO A 85 22.29 10.62 2.19
C PRO A 85 21.65 12.02 2.23
N HIS A 86 20.74 12.30 3.17
CA HIS A 86 20.07 13.61 3.32
C HIS A 86 20.70 14.50 4.38
N VAL A 87 21.82 14.08 4.95
CA VAL A 87 22.49 14.81 6.03
C VAL A 87 22.97 16.21 5.61
N GLY A 88 23.06 17.12 6.56
CA GLY A 88 23.60 18.47 6.34
C GLY A 88 22.61 19.45 5.68
N ARG A 89 21.34 19.09 5.55
CA ARG A 89 20.27 19.98 5.07
C ARG A 89 19.42 20.53 6.21
N SER A 90 18.93 21.75 6.08
CA SER A 90 17.90 22.30 6.96
C SER A 90 16.51 21.81 6.54
N LYS A 91 15.54 21.81 7.47
CA LYS A 91 14.13 21.46 7.18
C LYS A 91 13.50 22.33 6.07
N SER A 92 14.03 23.54 5.85
CA SER A 92 13.57 24.52 4.87
C SER A 92 14.33 24.49 3.54
N SER A 93 15.51 23.85 3.51
CA SER A 93 16.20 23.52 2.26
C SER A 93 15.35 22.47 1.56
N GLY A 94 14.51 22.90 0.62
CA GLY A 94 13.72 22.02 -0.21
C GLY A 94 14.60 21.08 -1.06
N ASN A 95 14.01 20.56 -2.12
CA ASN A 95 14.78 19.83 -3.11
C ASN A 95 15.66 20.83 -3.90
N ASN A 96 16.83 21.20 -3.38
CA ASN A 96 17.88 21.96 -4.09
C ASN A 96 18.47 21.12 -5.25
N GLY A 97 17.64 20.64 -6.18
CA GLY A 97 18.03 19.87 -7.37
C GLY A 97 18.46 18.42 -7.14
N ARG A 98 18.23 17.83 -5.95
CA ARG A 98 18.57 16.42 -5.62
C ARG A 98 17.33 15.57 -5.30
N CYS A 99 17.14 14.48 -6.04
CA CYS A 99 16.08 13.52 -5.80
C CYS A 99 16.05 12.96 -4.37
N SER A 100 14.86 12.56 -3.90
CA SER A 100 14.72 11.87 -2.62
C SER A 100 15.36 10.49 -2.68
N LEU A 101 16.42 10.29 -1.89
CA LEU A 101 17.12 9.02 -1.74
C LEU A 101 16.63 8.26 -0.51
N THR A 102 16.61 6.94 -0.62
CA THR A 102 16.51 6.05 0.54
C THR A 102 17.86 6.02 1.28
N PRO A 103 17.86 5.80 2.61
CA PRO A 103 19.09 5.49 3.34
C PRO A 103 19.76 4.23 2.81
#